data_AF-A0A959WDG4-F1
#
_entry.id   AF-A0A959WDG4-F1
#
_cell.length_a   1.000
_cell.length_b   1.000
_cell.length_c   1.000
_cell.angle_alpha   90.00
_cell.angle_beta   90.00
_cell.angle_gamma   90.00
#
_symmetry.space_group_name_H-M   'P 1'
#
loop_
_entity.id
_entity.type
_entity.pdbx_description
1 polymer ?
#
loop_
_entity_poly.entity_id
_entity_poly.type
_entity_poly.pdbx_seq_one_letter_code
_entity_poly.pdbx_strand_id
1 'polypeptide(L)'
;MPVAVRPHPHEMLLRNLDILALLVALPVFIVADAPLIGWFVVGAAWIAGRVGTEMADRRRRDALHAGNRNAALGVTAAAMMGRLWILAGAILLVGLLAERDAGLAGAVLALVLVTIHLCGQFAEHVLHPEAEGSLR
;
A
#
# COMPACT_ATOMS: atom_id res chain seq x y z
N MET A 1 7.04 -30.76 3.52
CA MET A 1 7.75 -29.55 3.09
C MET A 1 6.73 -28.64 2.41
N PRO A 2 6.56 -27.37 2.82
CA PRO A 2 5.70 -26.46 2.06
C PRO A 2 6.31 -26.27 0.67
N VAL A 3 5.55 -26.61 -0.36
CA VAL A 3 5.92 -26.30 -1.75
C VAL A 3 6.02 -24.78 -1.83
N ALA A 4 7.21 -24.26 -2.10
CA ALA A 4 7.39 -22.85 -2.39
C ALA A 4 6.65 -22.55 -3.70
N VAL A 5 5.38 -22.18 -3.60
CA VAL A 5 4.61 -21.64 -4.72
C VAL A 5 5.38 -20.40 -5.16
N ARG A 6 6.02 -20.49 -6.33
CA ARG A 6 6.69 -19.33 -6.91
C ARG A 6 5.58 -18.33 -7.23
N PRO A 7 5.67 -17.09 -6.75
CA PRO A 7 4.71 -16.07 -7.15
C PRO A 7 4.73 -15.99 -8.68
N HIS A 8 3.56 -16.03 -9.28
CA HIS A 8 3.48 -15.94 -10.73
C HIS A 8 3.91 -14.52 -11.16
N PRO A 9 4.51 -14.33 -12.35
CA PRO A 9 5.07 -13.05 -12.78
C PRO A 9 4.06 -11.88 -12.71
N HIS A 10 2.78 -12.16 -12.94
CA HIS A 10 1.71 -11.16 -12.86
C HIS A 10 1.42 -10.69 -11.43
N GLU A 11 1.59 -11.53 -10.42
CA GLU A 11 1.41 -11.15 -8.99
C GLU A 11 2.50 -10.18 -8.55
N MET A 12 3.73 -10.37 -9.05
CA MET A 12 4.82 -9.43 -8.80
C MET A 12 4.60 -8.10 -9.51
N LEU A 13 4.01 -8.12 -10.71
CA LEU A 13 3.71 -6.92 -11.49
C LEU A 13 2.58 -6.10 -10.87
N LEU A 14 1.45 -6.75 -10.55
CA LEU A 14 0.27 -6.11 -9.93
C LEU A 14 0.62 -5.49 -8.58
N ARG A 15 1.41 -6.21 -7.78
CA ARG A 15 1.91 -5.71 -6.49
C ARG A 15 2.87 -4.53 -6.63
N ASN A 16 3.50 -4.31 -7.79
CA ASN A 16 4.45 -3.21 -8.00
C ASN A 16 3.89 -2.05 -8.83
N LEU A 17 2.61 -2.11 -9.24
CA LEU A 17 1.96 -1.06 -10.03
C LEU A 17 1.94 0.29 -9.32
N ASP A 18 1.76 0.30 -8.01
CA ASP A 18 1.80 1.49 -7.18
C ASP A 18 3.19 2.16 -7.16
N ILE A 19 4.28 1.37 -7.16
CA ILE A 19 5.64 1.91 -7.26
C ILE A 19 5.89 2.47 -8.66
N LEU A 20 5.41 1.79 -9.71
CA LEU A 20 5.48 2.31 -11.07
C LEU A 20 4.70 3.63 -11.20
N ALA A 21 3.52 3.70 -10.60
CA ALA A 21 2.73 4.92 -10.55
C ALA A 21 3.46 6.05 -9.80
N LEU A 22 4.15 5.75 -8.70
CA LEU A 22 4.98 6.72 -7.98
C LEU A 22 6.12 7.26 -8.87
N LEU A 23 6.78 6.38 -9.63
CA LEU A 23 7.84 6.76 -10.57
C LEU A 23 7.30 7.60 -11.74
N VAL A 24 6.12 7.28 -12.25
CA VAL A 24 5.44 8.05 -13.31
C VAL A 24 4.90 9.38 -12.78
N ALA A 25 4.52 9.45 -11.51
CA ALA A 25 4.09 10.70 -10.90
C ALA A 25 5.21 11.73 -10.83
N LEU A 26 6.47 11.31 -10.70
CA LEU A 26 7.61 12.23 -10.63
C LEU A 26 7.71 13.16 -11.86
N PRO A 27 7.77 12.66 -13.12
CA PRO A 27 7.79 13.54 -14.29
C PRO A 27 6.50 14.36 -14.43
N VAL A 28 5.34 13.85 -13.99
CA VAL A 28 4.09 14.63 -13.99
C VAL A 28 4.19 15.82 -13.06
N PHE A 29 4.75 15.67 -11.87
CA PHE A 29 4.98 16.77 -10.94
C PHE A 29 5.93 17.82 -11.52
N ILE A 30 6.98 17.39 -12.22
CA ILE A 30 7.93 18.29 -12.88
C ILE A 30 7.25 19.07 -14.01
N VAL A 31 6.49 18.39 -14.88
CA VAL A 31 5.81 19.03 -16.02
C VAL A 31 4.68 19.96 -15.56
N ALA A 32 4.00 19.62 -14.46
CA ALA A 32 2.93 20.42 -13.89
C ALA A 32 3.41 21.55 -12.97
N ASP A 33 4.73 21.73 -12.80
CA ASP A 33 5.35 22.66 -11.85
C ASP A 33 4.79 22.51 -10.42
N ALA A 34 4.48 21.26 -10.05
CA ALA A 34 3.84 20.94 -8.78
C ALA A 34 4.88 20.78 -7.65
N PRO A 35 4.52 21.05 -6.39
CA PRO A 35 5.47 20.98 -5.27
C PRO A 35 6.03 19.56 -5.05
N LEU A 36 7.32 19.37 -5.37
CA LEU A 36 8.02 18.09 -5.29
C LEU A 36 8.12 17.53 -3.86
N ILE A 37 8.04 18.40 -2.84
CA ILE A 37 8.03 17.97 -1.44
C ILE A 37 6.80 17.10 -1.12
N GLY A 38 5.65 17.39 -1.74
CA GLY A 38 4.44 16.58 -1.60
C GLY A 38 4.64 15.18 -2.18
N TRP A 39 5.26 15.08 -3.36
CA TRP A 39 5.62 13.79 -3.95
C TRP A 39 6.58 12.99 -3.07
N PHE A 40 7.62 13.64 -2.55
CA PHE A 40 8.64 12.95 -1.74
C PHE A 40 8.08 12.43 -0.42
N VAL A 41 7.38 13.28 0.35
CA VAL A 41 6.88 12.92 1.68
C VAL A 41 5.74 11.90 1.59
N VAL A 42 4.79 12.10 0.68
CA VAL A 42 3.70 11.12 0.48
C VAL A 42 4.23 9.82 -0.12
N GLY A 43 5.18 9.89 -1.06
CA GLY A 43 5.86 8.72 -1.61
C GLY A 43 6.59 7.91 -0.53
N ALA A 44 7.33 8.57 0.36
CA ALA A 44 7.99 7.93 1.49
C ALA A 44 6.98 7.29 2.46
N ALA A 45 5.90 8.00 2.79
CA ALA A 45 4.82 7.50 3.63
C ALA A 45 4.12 6.28 3.02
N TRP A 46 3.92 6.28 1.70
CA TRP A 46 3.37 5.15 0.95
C TRP A 46 4.25 3.91 1.06
N ILE A 47 5.55 4.06 0.84
CA ILE A 47 6.53 2.98 0.95
C ILE A 47 6.57 2.46 2.39
N ALA A 48 6.57 3.34 3.39
CA ALA A 48 6.52 2.94 4.80
C ALA A 48 5.27 2.12 5.13
N GLY A 49 4.09 2.56 4.66
CA GLY A 49 2.84 1.83 4.80
C GLY A 49 2.88 0.43 4.16
N ARG A 50 3.50 0.32 2.97
CA ARG A 50 3.68 -0.95 2.26
C ARG A 50 4.58 -1.93 3.04
N VAL A 51 5.71 -1.44 3.57
CA VAL A 51 6.60 -2.25 4.40
C VAL A 51 5.88 -2.70 5.68
N GLY A 52 5.10 -1.80 6.29
CA GLY A 52 4.27 -2.10 7.45
C GLY A 52 3.26 -3.23 7.19
N THR A 53 2.59 -3.23 6.03
CA THR A 53 1.65 -4.31 5.66
C THR A 53 2.35 -5.65 5.45
N GLU A 54 3.54 -5.67 4.83
CA GLU A 54 4.32 -6.89 4.65
C GLU A 54 4.80 -7.47 6.00
N MET A 55 5.20 -6.61 6.94
CA MET A 55 5.56 -7.03 8.29
C MET A 55 4.35 -7.57 9.06
N ALA A 56 3.19 -6.94 8.89
CA ALA A 56 1.94 -7.38 9.49
C ALA A 56 1.50 -8.75 8.95
N ASP A 57 1.68 -9.02 7.67
CA ASP A 57 1.37 -10.33 7.08
C ASP A 57 2.22 -11.44 7.69
N ARG A 58 3.51 -11.19 7.94
CA ARG A 58 4.38 -12.12 8.67
C ARG A 58 3.84 -12.39 10.07
N ARG A 59 3.50 -11.33 10.81
CA ARG A 59 2.96 -11.41 12.17
C ARG A 59 1.60 -12.13 12.21
N ARG A 60 0.77 -11.94 11.18
CA ARG A 60 -0.52 -12.60 11.01
C ARG A 60 -0.35 -14.11 10.82
N ARG A 61 0.62 -14.54 10.00
CA ARG A 61 0.95 -15.96 9.80
C ARG A 61 1.40 -16.59 11.12
N ASP A 62 2.28 -15.93 11.85
CA ASP A 62 2.76 -16.40 13.16
C ASP A 62 1.59 -16.58 14.15
N ALA A 63 0.66 -15.62 14.20
CA ALA A 63 -0.53 -15.69 15.06
C ALA A 63 -1.48 -16.83 14.67
N LEU A 64 -1.65 -17.09 13.36
CA LEU A 64 -2.46 -18.21 12.87
C LEU A 64 -1.82 -19.56 13.20
N HIS A 65 -0.50 -19.69 13.07
CA HIS A 65 0.23 -20.90 13.47
C HIS A 65 0.09 -21.18 14.97
N ALA A 66 0.01 -20.13 15.80
CA ALA A 66 -0.27 -20.25 17.23
C ALA A 66 -1.76 -20.48 17.57
N GLY A 67 -2.64 -20.64 16.58
CA GLY A 67 -4.09 -20.86 16.78
C GLY A 67 -4.86 -19.62 17.23
N ASN A 68 -4.23 -18.45 17.30
CA ASN A 68 -4.84 -17.23 17.81
C ASN A 68 -5.44 -16.37 16.68
N ARG A 69 -6.67 -16.68 16.31
CA ARG A 69 -7.41 -15.95 15.25
C ARG A 69 -7.69 -14.48 15.63
N ASN A 70 -7.92 -14.18 16.91
CA ASN A 70 -8.18 -12.81 17.36
C ASN A 70 -6.95 -11.92 17.16
N ALA A 71 -5.76 -12.43 17.47
CA ALA A 71 -4.52 -11.72 17.21
C ALA A 71 -4.30 -11.49 15.70
N ALA A 72 -4.61 -12.48 14.85
CA ALA A 72 -4.51 -12.34 13.40
C ALA A 72 -5.43 -11.24 12.84
N LEU A 73 -6.66 -11.14 13.34
CA LEU A 73 -7.60 -10.07 12.98
C LEU A 73 -7.10 -8.71 13.46
N GLY A 74 -6.61 -8.62 14.70
CA GLY A 74 -6.07 -7.38 15.27
C GLY A 74 -4.87 -6.85 14.50
N VAL A 75 -3.93 -7.73 14.11
CA VAL A 75 -2.78 -7.37 13.27
C VAL A 75 -3.22 -6.84 11.91
N THR A 76 -4.21 -7.48 11.28
CA THR A 76 -4.73 -7.06 9.98
C THR A 76 -5.39 -5.67 10.07
N ALA A 77 -6.24 -5.46 11.08
CA ALA A 77 -6.88 -4.18 11.32
C ALA A 77 -5.86 -3.08 11.64
N ALA A 78 -4.86 -3.37 12.47
CA ALA A 78 -3.80 -2.44 12.81
C ALA A 78 -2.96 -2.03 11.59
N ALA A 79 -2.67 -2.95 10.69
CA ALA A 79 -1.92 -2.65 9.46
C ALA A 79 -2.70 -1.72 8.51
N MET A 80 -3.99 -2.01 8.31
CA MET A 80 -4.87 -1.18 7.48
C MET A 80 -5.02 0.22 8.06
N MET A 81 -5.31 0.30 9.36
CA MET A 81 -5.49 1.57 10.06
C MET A 81 -4.18 2.37 10.10
N GLY A 82 -3.07 1.72 10.45
CA GLY A 82 -1.75 2.34 10.50
C GLY A 82 -1.34 2.94 9.16
N ARG A 83 -1.61 2.25 8.05
CA ARG A 83 -1.35 2.78 6.70
C ARG A 83 -2.12 4.07 6.41
N LEU A 84 -3.41 4.11 6.76
CA LEU A 84 -4.24 5.30 6.57
C LEU A 84 -3.74 6.48 7.42
N TRP A 85 -3.37 6.23 8.67
CA TRP A 85 -2.83 7.27 9.55
C TRP A 85 -1.48 7.79 9.09
N ILE A 86 -0.58 6.93 8.59
CA ILE A 86 0.71 7.34 8.03
C ILE A 86 0.50 8.27 6.82
N LEU A 87 -0.40 7.91 5.91
CA LEU A 87 -0.70 8.72 4.74
C LEU A 87 -1.37 10.06 5.11
N ALA A 88 -2.41 10.01 5.96
CA ALA A 88 -3.10 11.21 6.42
C ALA A 88 -2.15 12.15 7.17
N GLY A 89 -1.32 11.61 8.06
CA GLY A 89 -0.30 12.34 8.79
C GLY A 89 0.73 12.99 7.85
N ALA A 90 1.19 12.27 6.82
CA ALA A 90 2.12 12.80 5.83
C ALA A 90 1.52 13.97 5.04
N ILE A 91 0.29 13.82 4.54
CA ILE A 91 -0.43 14.88 3.81
C ILE A 91 -0.61 16.12 4.71
N LEU A 92 -1.06 15.91 5.94
CA LEU A 92 -1.27 16.98 6.90
C LEU A 92 0.05 17.69 7.24
N LEU A 93 1.12 16.93 7.48
CA LEU A 93 2.43 17.46 7.81
C LEU A 93 3.00 18.30 6.66
N VAL A 94 2.87 17.86 5.41
CA VAL A 94 3.28 18.67 4.24
C VAL A 94 2.44 19.94 4.13
N GLY A 95 1.12 19.83 4.27
CA GLY A 95 0.23 20.99 4.19
C GLY A 95 0.44 22.01 5.30
N LEU A 96 0.91 21.58 6.48
CA LEU A 96 1.19 22.44 7.62
C LEU A 96 2.61 23.02 7.63
N LEU A 97 3.63 22.24 7.25
CA LEU A 97 5.04 22.64 7.38
C LEU A 97 5.64 23.23 6.10
N ALA A 98 5.12 22.89 4.93
CA ALA A 98 5.55 23.45 3.66
C ALA A 98 4.53 24.47 3.19
N GLU A 99 3.61 24.04 2.32
CA GLU A 99 2.60 24.89 1.72
C GLU A 99 1.30 24.10 1.51
N ARG A 100 0.16 24.80 1.52
CA ARG A 100 -1.14 24.19 1.30
C ARG A 100 -1.21 23.45 -0.05
N ASP A 101 -0.62 24.03 -1.09
CA ASP A 101 -0.62 23.45 -2.43
C ASP A 101 0.25 22.19 -2.51
N ALA A 102 1.32 22.11 -1.70
CA ALA A 102 2.11 20.89 -1.56
C ALA A 102 1.33 19.78 -0.85
N GLY A 103 0.54 20.13 0.18
CA GLY A 103 -0.38 19.21 0.84
C GLY A 103 -1.45 18.69 -0.12
N LEU A 104 -2.03 19.56 -0.94
CA LEU A 104 -3.01 19.19 -1.98
C LEU A 104 -2.41 18.27 -3.04
N ALA A 105 -1.24 18.60 -3.58
CA ALA A 105 -0.55 17.77 -4.56
C ALA A 105 -0.23 16.38 -3.97
N GLY A 106 0.23 16.34 -2.71
CA GLY A 106 0.42 15.10 -1.97
C GLY A 106 -0.87 14.30 -1.79
N ALA A 107 -1.99 14.95 -1.46
CA ALA A 107 -3.29 14.30 -1.31
C ALA A 107 -3.80 13.68 -2.63
N VAL A 108 -3.63 14.39 -3.75
CA VAL A 108 -4.00 13.88 -5.08
C VAL A 108 -3.12 12.67 -5.45
N LEU A 109 -1.82 12.75 -5.20
CA LEU A 109 -0.92 11.60 -5.41
C LEU A 109 -1.34 10.40 -4.55
N ALA A 110 -1.61 10.62 -3.26
CA ALA A 110 -2.08 9.58 -2.36
C ALA A 110 -3.37 8.93 -2.86
N LEU A 111 -4.34 9.73 -3.32
CA LEU A 111 -5.58 9.23 -3.89
C LEU A 111 -5.31 8.30 -5.08
N VAL A 112 -4.49 8.74 -6.04
CA VAL A 112 -4.13 7.92 -7.22
C VAL A 112 -3.47 6.62 -6.80
N LEU A 113 -2.51 6.66 -5.88
CA LEU A 113 -1.81 5.47 -5.38
C LEU A 113 -2.76 4.50 -4.68
N VAL A 114 -3.64 4.99 -3.81
CA VAL A 114 -4.68 4.18 -3.15
C VAL A 114 -5.58 3.51 -4.18
N THR A 115 -6.06 4.25 -5.18
CA THR A 115 -6.92 3.70 -6.22
C THR A 115 -6.23 2.60 -7.02
N ILE A 116 -4.97 2.83 -7.44
CA ILE A 116 -4.18 1.82 -8.17
C ILE A 116 -3.96 0.58 -7.31
N HIS A 117 -3.65 0.76 -6.02
CA HIS A 117 -3.47 -0.35 -5.09
C HIS A 117 -4.75 -1.18 -4.93
N LEU A 118 -5.89 -0.52 -4.72
CA LEU A 118 -7.18 -1.20 -4.59
C LEU A 118 -7.58 -1.92 -5.88
N CYS A 119 -7.34 -1.31 -7.04
CA CYS A 119 -7.53 -1.97 -8.34
C CYS A 119 -6.63 -3.20 -8.49
N GLY A 120 -5.36 -3.11 -8.09
CA GLY A 120 -4.44 -4.24 -8.10
C GLY A 120 -4.95 -5.39 -7.22
N GLN A 121 -5.35 -5.09 -5.98
CA GLN A 121 -5.91 -6.08 -5.06
C GLN A 121 -7.22 -6.70 -5.57
N PHE A 122 -8.09 -5.88 -6.16
CA PHE A 122 -9.34 -6.36 -6.75
C PHE A 122 -9.08 -7.28 -7.94
N ALA A 123 -8.15 -6.90 -8.82
CA ALA A 123 -7.76 -7.71 -9.97
C ALA A 123 -7.17 -9.06 -9.52
N GLU A 124 -6.29 -9.08 -8.51
CA GLU A 124 -5.76 -10.32 -7.94
C GLU A 124 -6.86 -11.23 -7.40
N HIS A 125 -7.85 -10.66 -6.69
CA HIS A 125 -8.97 -11.43 -6.14
C HIS A 125 -9.90 -12.00 -7.23
N VAL A 126 -10.19 -11.22 -8.28
CA VAL A 126 -11.05 -11.65 -9.39
C VAL A 126 -10.36 -12.71 -10.26
N LEU A 127 -9.04 -12.62 -10.43
CA LEU A 127 -8.28 -13.55 -11.26
C LEU A 127 -7.99 -14.90 -10.56
N HIS A 128 -8.01 -14.95 -9.22
CA HIS A 128 -7.74 -16.17 -8.44
C HIS A 128 -8.84 -16.51 -7.41
N PRO A 129 -10.06 -16.86 -7.86
CA PRO A 129 -11.15 -17.23 -6.96
C PRO A 129 -10.97 -18.60 -6.27
N GLU A 130 -10.06 -19.46 -6.75
CA GLU A 130 -10.06 -20.90 -6.39
C GLU A 130 -9.27 -21.29 -5.12
N ALA A 131 -8.53 -20.36 -4.51
CA ALA A 131 -7.75 -20.67 -3.29
C ALA A 131 -8.61 -20.89 -2.03
N GLU A 132 -9.88 -20.47 -2.03
CA GLU A 132 -10.79 -20.64 -0.89
C GLU A 132 -11.65 -21.93 -0.97
N GLY A 133 -11.69 -22.60 -2.13
CA GLY A 133 -12.53 -23.77 -2.35
C GLY A 133 -11.95 -25.10 -1.84
N SER A 134 -10.64 -25.20 -1.65
CA SER A 134 -9.97 -26.48 -1.32
C SER A 134 -9.88 -26.80 0.18
N LEU A 135 -10.50 -25.98 1.05
CA LEU A 135 -10.50 -26.15 2.51
C LEU A 135 -11.89 -26.45 3.09
N ARG A 136 -12.82 -26.93 2.26
CA ARG A 136 -14.08 -27.54 2.71
C ARG A 136 -13.99 -29.06 2.64
#